data_AF-A0A942ZCH8-F1
#
_entry.id   AF-A0A942ZCH8-F1
#
_cell.length_a   1.000
_cell.length_b   1.000
_cell.length_c   1.000
_cell.angle_alpha   90.00
_cell.angle_beta   90.00
_cell.angle_gamma   90.00
#
_symmetry.space_group_name_H-M   'P 1'
#
loop_
_entity.id
_entity.type
_entity.pdbx_description
1 polymer ?
#
loop_
_entity_poly.entity_id
_entity_poly.type
_entity_poly.pdbx_seq_one_letter_code
_entity_poly.pdbx_strand_id
1 'polypeptide(L)' 'IPYLKQLPIPKINSKNKKITDRIIRLVDRIIKSKENNFNANTSKLEIEINNLVYELYGLSKAEIRIIEKSNRN' A
#
# COMPACT_ATOMS: atom_id res chain seq x y z
N ILE A 1 2.66 -14.09 16.98
CA ILE A 1 3.43 -12.81 16.97
C ILE A 1 2.59 -11.74 17.68
N PRO A 2 2.83 -11.46 18.98
CA PRO A 2 1.96 -10.61 19.81
C PRO A 2 1.87 -9.15 19.36
N TYR A 3 2.94 -8.60 18.79
CA TYR A 3 3.06 -7.18 18.45
C TYR A 3 2.27 -6.76 17.19
N LEU A 4 1.96 -7.69 16.28
CA LEU A 4 1.20 -7.37 15.07
C LEU A 4 -0.26 -7.02 15.36
N LYS A 5 -0.82 -7.45 16.50
CA LYS A 5 -2.19 -7.13 16.90
C LYS A 5 -2.39 -5.67 17.30
N GLN A 6 -1.29 -4.93 17.53
CA GLN A 6 -1.33 -3.54 17.97
C GLN A 6 -1.41 -2.55 16.79
N LEU A 7 -1.18 -3.02 15.56
CA LEU A 7 -1.27 -2.18 14.38
C LEU A 7 -2.74 -1.83 14.09
N PRO A 8 -3.08 -0.55 13.90
CA PRO A 8 -4.43 -0.14 13.55
C PRO A 8 -4.73 -0.51 12.09
N ILE A 9 -5.21 -1.74 11.85
CA ILE A 9 -5.60 -2.19 10.52
C ILE A 9 -7.02 -1.68 10.22
N PRO A 10 -7.21 -0.86 9.17
CA PRO A 10 -8.54 -0.37 8.80
C PRO A 10 -9.41 -1.54 8.36
N LYS A 11 -10.60 -1.65 8.97
CA LYS A 11 -11.58 -2.66 8.57
C LYS A 11 -12.20 -2.29 7.22
N ILE A 12 -12.39 -3.29 6.36
CA ILE A 12 -13.08 -3.10 5.09
C ILE A 12 -14.54 -2.77 5.35
N ASN A 13 -15.03 -1.71 4.71
CA ASN A 13 -16.40 -1.22 4.76
C ASN A 13 -16.82 -0.72 3.36
N SER A 14 -18.07 -0.29 3.21
CA SER A 14 -18.61 0.15 1.92
C SER A 14 -17.87 1.37 1.32
N LYS A 15 -17.28 2.24 2.14
CA LYS A 15 -16.57 3.44 1.69
C LYS A 15 -15.19 3.12 1.14
N ASN A 16 -14.46 2.22 1.79
CA ASN A 16 -13.08 1.87 1.39
C ASN A 16 -12.99 0.63 0.48
N LYS A 17 -14.08 -0.11 0.26
CA LYS A 17 -14.11 -1.31 -0.59
C LYS A 17 -13.46 -1.08 -1.96
N LYS A 18 -13.75 0.06 -2.60
CA LYS A 18 -13.21 0.38 -3.92
C LYS A 18 -11.68 0.54 -3.90
N ILE A 19 -11.15 1.16 -2.84
CA ILE A 19 -9.71 1.35 -2.64
C ILE A 19 -9.06 0.00 -2.36
N THR A 20 -9.65 -0.81 -1.47
CA THR A 20 -9.12 -2.13 -1.10
C THR A 20 -9.13 -3.09 -2.29
N ASP A 21 -10.19 -3.11 -3.10
CA ASP A 21 -10.27 -3.93 -4.31
C ASP A 21 -9.19 -3.51 -5.33
N ARG A 22 -8.87 -2.21 -5.43
CA ARG A 22 -7.81 -1.73 -6.30
C ARG A 22 -6.43 -2.14 -5.79
N ILE A 23 -6.18 -2.04 -4.49
CA ILE A 23 -4.94 -2.51 -3.86
C ILE A 23 -4.73 -4.00 -4.15
N ILE A 24 -5.75 -4.84 -3.93
CA ILE A 24 -5.68 -6.28 -4.21
C ILE A 24 -5.28 -6.55 -5.66
N ARG A 25 -5.93 -5.89 -6.63
CA ARG A 25 -5.60 -6.06 -8.06
C ARG A 25 -4.19 -5.62 -8.41
N LEU A 26 -3.65 -4.58 -7.78
CA LEU A 26 -2.29 -4.11 -8.01
C LEU A 26 -1.27 -5.08 -7.41
N VAL A 27 -1.54 -5.61 -6.21
CA VAL A 27 -0.70 -6.63 -5.57
C VAL A 27 -0.66 -7.90 -6.41
N ASP A 28 -1.80 -8.36 -6.94
CA ASP A 28 -1.86 -9.52 -7.84
C ASP A 28 -0.98 -9.32 -9.09
N ARG A 29 -0.94 -8.09 -9.63
CA ARG A 29 -0.08 -7.76 -10.78
C ARG A 29 1.40 -7.76 -10.39
N ILE A 30 1.75 -7.28 -9.21
CA ILE A 30 3.14 -7.32 -8.70
C ILE A 30 3.59 -8.76 -8.54
N ILE A 31 2.76 -9.60 -7.91
CA ILE A 31 3.06 -11.03 -7.71
C ILE A 31 3.31 -11.69 -9.06
N LYS A 32 2.38 -11.55 -10.02
CA LYS A 32 2.53 -12.11 -11.37
C LYS A 32 3.78 -11.60 -12.10
N SER A 33 4.11 -10.32 -11.96
CA SER A 33 5.34 -9.77 -12.57
C SER A 33 6.60 -10.38 -11.95
N LYS A 34 6.64 -10.55 -10.62
CA LYS A 34 7.79 -11.12 -9.90
C LYS A 34 7.91 -12.64 -10.06
N GLU A 35 6.80 -13.35 -10.24
CA GLU A 35 6.78 -14.77 -10.60
C GLU A 35 7.42 -15.01 -11.97
N ASN A 36 7.12 -14.16 -12.96
CA ASN A 36 7.71 -14.25 -14.30
C ASN A 36 9.17 -13.78 -14.34
N ASN A 37 9.51 -12.73 -13.59
CA ASN A 37 10.87 -12.21 -13.48
C ASN A 37 11.08 -11.64 -12.07
N PHE A 38 11.93 -12.30 -11.28
CA PHE A 38 12.24 -11.88 -9.92
C PHE A 38 12.77 -10.43 -9.83
N ASN A 39 13.46 -9.95 -10.87
CA ASN A 39 13.99 -8.60 -10.97
C ASN A 39 13.05 -7.63 -11.72
N ALA A 40 11.78 -8.02 -11.94
CA ALA A 40 10.80 -7.15 -12.57
C ALA A 40 10.65 -5.86 -11.78
N ASN A 41 10.82 -4.71 -12.45
CA ASN A 41 10.62 -3.42 -11.84
C ASN A 41 9.12 -3.18 -11.60
N THR A 42 8.71 -3.24 -10.33
CA THR A 42 7.35 -2.98 -9.87
C THR A 42 7.18 -1.64 -9.16
N SER A 43 8.20 -0.78 -9.15
CA SER A 43 8.20 0.47 -8.38
C SER A 43 7.01 1.36 -8.70
N LYS A 44 6.55 1.40 -9.95
CA LYS A 44 5.36 2.17 -10.32
C LYS A 44 4.07 1.66 -9.68
N LEU A 45 3.90 0.33 -9.61
CA LEU A 45 2.74 -0.30 -8.97
C LEU A 45 2.80 -0.12 -7.45
N GLU A 46 4.00 -0.22 -6.87
CA GLU A 46 4.24 -0.01 -5.44
C GLU A 46 3.93 1.44 -5.03
N ILE A 47 4.33 2.44 -5.82
CA ILE A 47 3.97 3.85 -5.57
C ILE A 47 2.45 4.06 -5.66
N GLU A 48 1.77 3.42 -6.60
CA GLU A 48 0.30 3.49 -6.69
C GLU A 48 -0.37 2.88 -5.46
N ILE A 49 0.14 1.75 -4.96
CA ILE A 49 -0.33 1.13 -3.72
C ILE A 49 -0.10 2.07 -2.54
N ASN A 50 1.07 2.69 -2.40
CA ASN A 50 1.34 3.63 -1.31
C ASN A 50 0.33 4.77 -1.28
N ASN A 51 0.03 5.38 -2.43
CA ASN A 51 -0.96 6.45 -2.52
C ASN A 51 -2.37 5.99 -2.10
N LEU A 52 -2.79 4.78 -2.52
CA LEU A 52 -4.07 4.20 -2.12
C LEU A 52 -4.12 3.88 -0.63
N VAL A 53 -3.00 3.45 -0.04
CA VAL A 53 -2.88 3.23 1.40
C VAL A 53 -2.97 4.56 2.15
N TYR A 54 -2.31 5.62 1.69
CA TYR A 54 -2.43 6.94 2.30
C TYR A 54 -3.87 7.47 2.27
N GLU A 55 -4.58 7.26 1.15
CA GLU A 55 -6.01 7.58 1.04
C GLU A 55 -6.86 6.73 2.00
N LEU A 56 -6.55 5.43 2.14
CA LEU A 56 -7.24 4.52 3.05
C LEU A 56 -7.12 4.95 4.52
N TYR A 57 -5.96 5.49 4.91
CA TYR A 57 -5.72 6.02 6.25
C TYR A 57 -6.10 7.50 6.41
N GLY A 58 -6.54 8.17 5.35
CA GLY A 58 -6.92 9.58 5.37
C GLY A 58 -5.76 10.53 5.68
N LEU A 59 -4.54 10.16 5.29
CA LEU A 59 -3.34 10.96 5.60
C LEU A 59 -3.31 12.26 4.79
N SER A 60 -2.89 13.33 5.44
CA SER A 60 -2.63 14.61 4.81
C SER A 60 -1.31 14.60 4.04
N LYS A 61 -1.14 15.55 3.11
CA LYS A 61 0.13 15.74 2.38
C LYS A 61 1.31 15.99 3.32
N ALA A 62 1.09 16.61 4.47
CA ALA A 62 2.14 16.86 5.47
C ALA A 62 2.60 15.56 6.12
N GLU A 63 1.67 14.70 6.53
CA GLU A 63 1.96 13.39 7.12
C GLU A 63 2.65 12.46 6.12
N ILE A 64 2.16 12.43 4.87
CA ILE A 64 2.78 11.65 3.79
C ILE A 64 4.24 12.10 3.58
N ARG A 65 4.52 13.41 3.57
CA ARG A 65 5.90 13.91 3.42
C ARG A 65 6.82 13.47 4.56
N ILE A 66 6.30 13.37 5.79
CA ILE A 66 7.09 12.88 6.94
C ILE A 66 7.45 11.41 6.71
N ILE A 67 6.48 10.57 6.35
CA ILE A 67 6.68 9.14 6.08
C ILE A 67 7.68 8.92 4.94
N GLU A 68 7.50 9.62 3.81
CA GLU A 68 8.38 9.50 2.64
C GLU A 68 9.80 10.02 2.91
N LYS A 69 9.94 11.02 3.79
CA LYS A 69 11.26 11.50 4.22
C LYS A 69 11.95 10.46 5.12
N SER A 70 11.20 9.80 6.00
CA SER A 70 11.73 8.74 6.87
C SER A 70 12.16 7.48 6.12
N ASN A 71 11.56 7.19 4.96
CA ASN A 71 11.90 6.04 4.11
C ASN A 71 13.17 6.24 3.24
N ARG A 72 13.81 7.41 3.26
CA ARG A 72 15.01 7.73 2.45
C ARG A 72 16.35 7.46 3.15
N ASN A 73 16.38 6.63 4.20
CA ASN A 73 17.60 6.27 4.92
C ASN A 73 18.20 4.97 4.39
#